data_AF-C3J9P8-F1
#
_entry.id   AF-C3J9P8-F1
#
_cell.length_a   1.000
_cell.length_b   1.000
_cell.length_c   1.000
_cell.angle_alpha   90.00
_cell.angle_beta   90.00
_cell.angle_gamma   90.00
#
_symmetry.space_group_name_H-M   'P 1'
#
loop_
_entity.id
_entity.type
_entity.pdbx_description
1 polymer ?
#
loop_
_entity_poly.entity_id
_entity_poly.type
_entity_poly.pdbx_seq_one_letter_code
_entity_poly.pdbx_strand_id
1 'polypeptide(L)'
;MKKIYPTLLSAIILSMGSLAAQNALHKEIHLSTTGSLPKELSLEEAKGLTSIKVTGEINETDIALLNNMASAGKLEKIDLSEATFGETKDPLLLDVSQYFLPMIAALKTDDIDAMEAYEAGLGHEKDPRSVPGFWTFFTKKEMFFMTGYMRDWDMKINEAVLKTQNAALVRSPQIRSWLKTMGYKYRDARTDGDLIFKNEKTNVWCLLHFTPYSKTDFPGIHFSSDEYEVW
;
A
#
# COMPACT_ATOMS: atom_id res chain seq x y z
N MET A 1 -82.66 0.61 31.98
CA MET A 1 -81.21 0.85 32.14
C MET A 1 -80.58 0.85 30.77
N LYS A 2 -79.90 1.94 30.37
CA LYS A 2 -79.09 2.02 29.14
C LYS A 2 -77.67 1.52 29.45
N LYS A 3 -77.08 0.69 28.59
CA LYS A 3 -76.01 1.09 27.64
C LYS A 3 -75.49 -0.13 26.87
N ILE A 4 -75.39 0.05 25.55
CA ILE A 4 -74.73 -0.78 24.55
C ILE A 4 -73.21 -0.57 24.69
N TYR A 5 -72.39 -1.62 24.58
CA TYR A 5 -71.03 -1.51 24.03
C TYR A 5 -70.66 -2.75 23.19
N PRO A 6 -69.87 -2.59 22.12
CA PRO A 6 -69.78 -3.51 20.98
C PRO A 6 -68.47 -4.32 20.93
N THR A 7 -68.52 -5.38 20.12
CA THR A 7 -67.48 -6.03 19.30
C THR A 7 -66.00 -5.77 19.64
N LEU A 8 -65.29 -6.78 20.13
CA LEU A 8 -63.83 -6.85 20.11
C LEU A 8 -63.39 -7.67 18.88
N LEU A 9 -63.15 -6.98 17.76
CA LEU A 9 -62.41 -7.53 16.62
C LEU A 9 -61.37 -6.48 16.20
N SER A 10 -60.09 -6.74 16.47
CA SER A 10 -58.94 -6.02 15.90
C SER A 10 -57.74 -6.96 16.02
N ALA A 11 -57.46 -7.74 14.98
CA ALA A 11 -56.52 -7.42 13.91
C ALA A 11 -55.05 -7.66 14.34
N ILE A 12 -54.60 -8.91 14.18
CA ILE A 12 -53.17 -9.25 14.10
C ILE A 12 -52.75 -8.94 12.66
N ILE A 13 -52.12 -7.78 12.44
CA ILE A 13 -51.41 -7.53 11.18
C ILE A 13 -50.10 -6.77 11.48
N LEU A 14 -49.02 -7.29 10.87
CA LEU A 14 -47.70 -6.70 10.58
C LEU A 14 -46.60 -6.79 11.65
N SER A 15 -45.80 -7.85 11.57
CA SER A 15 -44.38 -7.82 11.96
C SER A 15 -43.42 -8.39 10.89
N MET A 16 -43.87 -8.61 9.65
CA MET A 16 -42.95 -9.04 8.57
C MET A 16 -42.12 -7.90 7.96
N GLY A 17 -42.47 -6.64 8.26
CA GLY A 17 -41.74 -5.46 7.77
C GLY A 17 -40.46 -5.10 8.54
N SER A 18 -40.23 -5.68 9.72
CA SER A 18 -39.08 -5.34 10.57
C SER A 18 -37.82 -6.17 10.28
N LEU A 19 -37.96 -7.44 9.88
CA LEU A 19 -36.79 -8.29 9.61
C LEU A 19 -36.01 -7.85 8.35
N ALA A 20 -36.70 -7.46 7.28
CA ALA A 20 -36.03 -7.00 6.06
C ALA A 20 -35.28 -5.66 6.27
N ALA A 21 -35.86 -4.74 7.07
CA ALA A 21 -35.22 -3.47 7.41
C ALA A 21 -34.05 -3.65 8.41
N GLN A 22 -34.15 -4.61 9.33
CA GLN A 22 -33.03 -4.98 10.22
C GLN A 22 -31.89 -5.68 9.46
N ASN A 23 -32.22 -6.56 8.50
CA ASN A 23 -31.25 -7.20 7.62
C ASN A 23 -30.58 -6.22 6.65
N ALA A 24 -31.18 -5.06 6.36
CA ALA A 24 -30.53 -4.01 5.56
C ALA A 24 -29.45 -3.23 6.34
N LEU A 25 -29.46 -3.32 7.68
CA LEU A 25 -28.53 -2.62 8.57
C LEU A 25 -27.34 -3.50 9.01
N HIS A 26 -27.45 -4.82 8.79
CA HIS A 26 -26.40 -5.79 9.08
C HIS A 26 -26.04 -6.60 7.83
N LYS A 27 -24.75 -6.71 7.52
CA LYS A 27 -24.27 -7.52 6.38
C LYS A 27 -23.16 -8.47 6.80
N GLU A 28 -23.19 -9.69 6.27
CA GLU A 28 -22.09 -10.64 6.36
C GLU A 28 -21.49 -10.84 4.97
N ILE A 29 -20.17 -10.68 4.86
CA ILE A 29 -19.44 -10.78 3.58
C ILE A 29 -18.27 -11.73 3.78
N HIS A 30 -18.15 -12.72 2.89
CA HIS A 30 -16.98 -13.57 2.80
C HIS A 30 -16.07 -13.08 1.68
N LEU A 31 -14.81 -12.79 1.97
CA LEU A 31 -13.81 -12.41 0.97
C LEU A 31 -12.99 -13.63 0.55
N SER A 32 -13.13 -14.04 -0.71
CA SER A 32 -12.28 -15.06 -1.33
C SER A 32 -10.92 -14.50 -1.78
N THR A 33 -10.80 -13.18 -1.86
CA THR A 33 -9.61 -12.46 -2.31
C THR A 33 -9.40 -11.25 -1.41
N THR A 34 -8.19 -11.11 -0.86
CA THR A 34 -7.78 -9.93 -0.09
C THR A 34 -7.99 -8.63 -0.88
N GLY A 35 -8.47 -7.57 -0.23
CA GLY A 35 -8.67 -6.25 -0.84
C GLY A 35 -9.92 -6.14 -1.72
N SER A 36 -10.79 -7.15 -1.74
CA SER A 36 -11.99 -7.16 -2.59
C SER A 36 -13.22 -6.57 -1.91
N LEU A 37 -13.19 -6.19 -0.63
CA LEU A 37 -14.35 -5.63 0.06
C LEU A 37 -14.96 -4.41 -0.66
N PRO A 38 -14.19 -3.47 -1.24
CA PRO A 38 -14.76 -2.36 -2.01
C PRO A 38 -15.52 -2.78 -3.28
N LYS A 39 -15.29 -3.99 -3.80
CA LYS A 39 -16.02 -4.55 -4.95
C LYS A 39 -17.29 -5.26 -4.52
N GLU A 40 -17.27 -5.91 -3.36
CA GLU A 40 -18.39 -6.66 -2.78
C GLU A 40 -19.41 -5.74 -2.06
N LEU A 41 -19.04 -4.49 -1.81
CA LEU A 41 -19.87 -3.51 -1.13
C LEU A 41 -19.98 -2.20 -1.94
N SER A 42 -21.17 -1.90 -2.46
CA SER A 42 -21.39 -0.64 -3.15
C SER A 42 -21.33 0.56 -2.20
N LEU A 43 -20.94 1.73 -2.71
CA LEU A 43 -20.87 2.97 -1.93
C LEU A 43 -22.20 3.35 -1.26
N GLU A 44 -23.33 3.03 -1.87
CA GLU A 44 -24.65 3.31 -1.30
C GLU A 44 -25.01 2.35 -0.17
N GLU A 45 -24.68 1.06 -0.30
CA GLU A 45 -24.83 0.10 0.80
C GLU A 45 -23.91 0.45 1.98
N ALA A 46 -22.66 0.83 1.68
CA ALA A 46 -21.67 1.17 2.70
C ALA A 46 -22.10 2.33 3.60
N LYS A 47 -22.86 3.31 3.06
CA LYS A 47 -23.36 4.48 3.82
C LYS A 47 -24.47 4.12 4.82
N GLY A 48 -25.23 3.06 4.56
CA GLY A 48 -26.42 2.70 5.33
C GLY A 48 -26.20 1.67 6.44
N LEU A 49 -25.12 0.90 6.36
CA LEU A 49 -24.84 -0.19 7.30
C LEU A 49 -24.45 0.32 8.69
N THR A 50 -24.98 -0.34 9.72
CA THR A 50 -24.59 -0.12 11.12
C THR A 50 -23.78 -1.27 11.68
N SER A 51 -23.84 -2.46 11.06
CA SER A 51 -23.09 -3.64 11.48
C SER A 51 -22.58 -4.44 10.28
N ILE A 52 -21.33 -4.89 10.33
CA ILE A 52 -20.77 -5.78 9.31
C ILE A 52 -19.96 -6.92 9.96
N LYS A 53 -20.10 -8.12 9.41
CA LYS A 53 -19.20 -9.25 9.65
C LYS A 53 -18.43 -9.55 8.38
N VAL A 54 -17.11 -9.62 8.47
CA VAL A 54 -16.24 -9.98 7.35
C VAL A 54 -15.50 -11.27 7.71
N THR A 55 -15.57 -12.25 6.82
CA THR A 55 -14.87 -13.55 6.99
C THR A 55 -13.95 -13.82 5.80
N GLY A 56 -13.02 -14.76 5.95
CA GLY A 56 -12.03 -15.07 4.91
C GLY A 56 -10.73 -14.29 5.09
N GLU A 57 -10.11 -13.87 4.00
CA GLU A 57 -8.80 -13.21 4.03
C GLU A 57 -8.94 -11.70 3.68
N ILE A 58 -8.53 -10.84 4.60
CA ILE A 58 -8.62 -9.37 4.51
C ILE A 58 -7.24 -8.73 4.41
N ASN A 59 -7.14 -7.49 3.91
CA ASN A 59 -5.90 -6.72 3.95
C ASN A 59 -6.13 -5.22 4.28
N GLU A 60 -5.08 -4.39 4.17
CA GLU A 60 -5.18 -2.96 4.52
C GLU A 60 -6.22 -2.19 3.71
N THR A 61 -6.46 -2.57 2.45
CA THR A 61 -7.49 -1.94 1.62
C THR A 61 -8.88 -2.19 2.19
N ASP A 62 -9.16 -3.40 2.65
CA ASP A 62 -10.45 -3.74 3.28
C ASP A 62 -10.61 -3.00 4.62
N ILE A 63 -9.55 -2.97 5.44
CA ILE A 63 -9.53 -2.23 6.70
C ILE A 63 -9.75 -0.73 6.47
N ALA A 64 -9.14 -0.14 5.43
CA ALA A 64 -9.30 1.28 5.12
C ALA A 64 -10.76 1.61 4.77
N LEU A 65 -11.44 0.75 4.02
CA LEU A 65 -12.87 0.92 3.75
C LEU A 65 -13.70 0.81 5.03
N LEU A 66 -13.48 -0.22 5.84
CA LEU A 66 -14.18 -0.40 7.13
C LEU A 66 -13.98 0.81 8.06
N ASN A 67 -12.75 1.32 8.13
CA ASN A 67 -12.43 2.50 8.93
C ASN A 67 -13.12 3.76 8.39
N ASN A 68 -13.18 3.94 7.07
CA ASN A 68 -13.93 5.03 6.44
C ASN A 68 -15.43 4.92 6.72
N MET A 69 -16.00 3.71 6.68
CA MET A 69 -17.40 3.46 7.02
C MET A 69 -17.70 3.76 8.49
N ALA A 70 -16.76 3.47 9.40
CA ALA A 70 -16.91 3.78 10.82
C ALA A 70 -16.73 5.28 11.11
N SER A 71 -15.79 5.95 10.42
CA SER A 71 -15.43 7.34 10.70
C SER A 71 -16.36 8.35 10.02
N ALA A 72 -16.86 8.04 8.83
CA ALA A 72 -17.67 8.94 8.00
C ALA A 72 -19.07 8.39 7.67
N GLY A 73 -19.32 7.11 7.98
CA GLY A 73 -20.61 6.45 7.77
C GLY A 73 -21.38 6.24 9.08
N LYS A 74 -22.25 5.22 9.08
CA LYS A 74 -23.08 4.83 10.25
C LYS A 74 -22.60 3.53 10.90
N LEU A 75 -21.42 3.04 10.53
CA LEU A 75 -20.95 1.72 10.95
C LEU A 75 -20.52 1.76 12.43
N GLU A 76 -21.25 1.02 13.26
CA GLU A 76 -21.03 0.97 14.72
C GLU A 76 -20.40 -0.35 15.17
N LYS A 77 -20.62 -1.44 14.42
CA LYS A 77 -20.12 -2.77 14.76
C LYS A 77 -19.36 -3.40 13.59
N ILE A 78 -18.13 -3.84 13.87
CA ILE A 78 -17.28 -4.59 12.95
C ILE A 78 -16.93 -5.93 13.61
N ASP A 79 -17.26 -7.04 12.96
CA ASP A 79 -16.87 -8.39 13.36
C ASP A 79 -15.88 -8.98 12.36
N LEU A 80 -14.65 -9.19 12.81
CA LEU A 80 -13.54 -9.80 12.06
C LEU A 80 -13.07 -11.12 12.71
N SER A 81 -13.89 -11.71 13.59
CA SER A 81 -13.48 -12.88 14.39
C SER A 81 -13.13 -14.12 13.56
N GLU A 82 -13.66 -14.20 12.33
CA GLU A 82 -13.38 -15.26 11.35
C GLU A 82 -12.59 -14.73 10.13
N ALA A 83 -11.99 -13.56 10.25
CA ALA A 83 -11.09 -13.01 9.25
C ALA A 83 -9.63 -13.32 9.60
N THR A 84 -8.82 -13.52 8.57
CA THR A 84 -7.36 -13.62 8.67
C THR A 84 -6.73 -12.51 7.85
N PHE A 85 -5.58 -12.02 8.28
CA PHE A 85 -4.88 -10.96 7.56
C PHE A 85 -3.97 -11.56 6.49
N GLY A 86 -4.28 -11.29 5.24
CA GLY A 86 -3.57 -11.82 4.07
C GLY A 86 -2.57 -10.87 3.44
N GLU A 87 -2.03 -11.30 2.31
CA GLU A 87 -1.11 -10.49 1.52
C GLU A 87 -1.83 -9.40 0.74
N THR A 88 -1.31 -8.18 0.75
CA THR A 88 -1.70 -7.15 -0.22
C THR A 88 -0.99 -7.37 -1.55
N LYS A 89 -1.77 -7.56 -2.61
CA LYS A 89 -1.30 -7.72 -3.99
C LYS A 89 -1.85 -6.61 -4.90
N ASP A 90 -1.24 -5.44 -4.88
CA ASP A 90 -1.27 -4.46 -5.98
C ASP A 90 -0.82 -5.14 -7.27
N PRO A 91 -1.69 -5.19 -8.29
CA PRO A 91 -1.38 -5.72 -9.62
C PRO A 91 -0.10 -5.14 -10.22
N LEU A 92 0.23 -3.90 -9.86
CA LEU A 92 1.42 -3.24 -10.31
C LEU A 92 2.66 -3.98 -9.80
N LEU A 93 2.78 -4.41 -8.53
CA LEU A 93 3.98 -5.12 -8.06
C LEU A 93 3.98 -6.64 -8.35
N LEU A 94 3.07 -7.15 -9.19
CA LEU A 94 3.05 -8.57 -9.59
C LEU A 94 4.23 -8.94 -10.50
N ASP A 95 4.68 -8.00 -11.32
CA ASP A 95 5.84 -8.18 -12.19
C ASP A 95 6.94 -7.21 -11.77
N VAL A 96 7.72 -7.64 -10.80
CA VAL A 96 8.84 -6.90 -10.22
C VAL A 96 9.90 -6.50 -11.25
N SER A 97 9.94 -7.16 -12.41
CA SER A 97 10.81 -6.76 -13.52
C SER A 97 10.39 -5.42 -14.15
N GLN A 98 9.10 -5.03 -14.01
CA GLN A 98 8.58 -3.76 -14.53
C GLN A 98 8.93 -2.54 -13.68
N TYR A 99 9.37 -2.75 -12.43
CA TYR A 99 9.71 -1.68 -11.47
C TYR A 99 11.22 -1.58 -11.23
N PHE A 100 11.99 -2.12 -12.18
CA PHE A 100 13.41 -1.88 -12.37
C PHE A 100 14.28 -2.15 -11.14
N LEU A 101 14.56 -3.43 -10.90
CA LEU A 101 15.70 -3.86 -10.09
C LEU A 101 17.07 -3.88 -10.79
N PRO A 102 17.20 -3.89 -12.14
CA PRO A 102 18.52 -3.90 -12.73
C PRO A 102 19.33 -2.64 -12.43
N MET A 103 18.71 -1.54 -11.98
CA MET A 103 19.42 -0.37 -11.44
C MET A 103 20.36 -0.74 -10.28
N ILE A 104 20.05 -1.78 -9.49
CA ILE A 104 20.90 -2.27 -8.41
C ILE A 104 22.23 -2.82 -8.99
N ALA A 105 22.25 -3.26 -10.25
CA ALA A 105 23.47 -3.69 -10.92
C ALA A 105 24.43 -2.52 -11.20
N ALA A 106 23.96 -1.27 -11.14
CA ALA A 106 24.84 -0.10 -11.19
C ALA A 106 25.60 0.09 -9.87
N LEU A 107 25.17 -0.50 -8.75
CA LEU A 107 25.91 -0.39 -7.50
C LEU A 107 27.36 -0.89 -7.69
N LYS A 108 28.29 -0.11 -7.17
CA LYS A 108 29.76 -0.27 -7.27
C LYS A 108 30.33 -0.10 -8.68
N THR A 109 29.54 0.37 -9.65
CA THR A 109 30.06 0.75 -10.98
C THR A 109 30.65 2.16 -10.97
N ASP A 110 31.70 2.37 -11.74
CA ASP A 110 32.22 3.69 -12.14
C ASP A 110 31.87 4.03 -13.60
N ASP A 111 31.30 3.08 -14.35
CA ASP A 111 30.87 3.24 -15.74
C ASP A 111 29.50 3.95 -15.82
N ILE A 112 29.56 5.28 -15.75
CA ILE A 112 28.37 6.14 -15.85
C ILE A 112 27.77 6.12 -17.25
N ASP A 113 28.60 6.04 -18.29
CA ASP A 113 28.11 6.06 -19.68
C ASP A 113 27.26 4.82 -19.96
N ALA A 114 27.68 3.64 -19.48
CA ALA A 114 26.87 2.43 -19.58
C ALA A 114 25.57 2.51 -18.77
N MET A 115 25.61 3.10 -17.57
CA MET A 115 24.42 3.34 -16.75
C MET A 115 23.43 4.29 -17.45
N GLU A 116 23.90 5.42 -17.98
CA GLU A 116 23.08 6.37 -18.73
C GLU A 116 22.50 5.75 -20.01
N ALA A 117 23.31 4.95 -20.73
CA ALA A 117 22.86 4.23 -21.91
C ALA A 117 21.79 3.16 -21.57
N TYR A 118 21.93 2.48 -20.42
CA TYR A 118 20.93 1.56 -19.92
C TYR A 118 19.60 2.27 -19.67
N GLU A 119 19.60 3.36 -18.91
CA GLU A 119 18.40 4.17 -18.64
C GLU A 119 17.75 4.70 -19.93
N ALA A 120 18.55 5.20 -20.86
CA ALA A 120 18.07 5.64 -22.17
C ALA A 120 17.44 4.48 -22.98
N GLY A 121 18.03 3.29 -22.92
CA GLY A 121 17.51 2.08 -23.56
C GLY A 121 16.15 1.63 -23.02
N LEU A 122 15.82 2.02 -21.78
CA LEU A 122 14.50 1.82 -21.17
C LEU A 122 13.48 2.91 -21.56
N GLY A 123 13.91 3.92 -22.31
CA GLY A 123 13.10 5.09 -22.67
C GLY A 123 12.94 6.09 -21.52
N HIS A 124 13.78 5.99 -20.49
CA HIS A 124 13.82 6.95 -19.39
C HIS A 124 14.51 8.24 -19.83
N GLU A 125 14.07 9.36 -19.28
CA GLU A 125 14.57 10.69 -19.64
C GLU A 125 15.41 11.24 -18.50
N LYS A 126 16.69 11.53 -18.77
CA LYS A 126 17.58 12.14 -17.79
C LYS A 126 17.04 13.51 -17.37
N ASP A 127 16.93 13.72 -16.06
CA ASP A 127 16.54 15.00 -15.50
C ASP A 127 17.65 16.03 -15.76
N PRO A 128 17.32 17.22 -16.31
CA PRO A 128 18.32 18.26 -16.57
C PRO A 128 19.01 18.80 -15.31
N ARG A 129 18.48 18.50 -14.11
CA ARG A 129 19.11 18.82 -12.82
C ARG A 129 20.15 17.80 -12.39
N SER A 130 20.34 16.71 -13.13
CA SER A 130 21.41 15.74 -12.87
C SER A 130 22.78 16.43 -12.98
N VAL A 131 23.67 16.11 -12.05
CA VAL A 131 25.03 16.66 -11.96
C VAL A 131 26.02 15.52 -11.69
N PRO A 132 27.33 15.69 -11.97
CA PRO A 132 28.31 14.69 -11.59
C PRO A 132 28.21 14.33 -10.11
N GLY A 133 27.94 13.05 -9.82
CA GLY A 133 27.73 12.53 -8.48
C GLY A 133 26.26 12.27 -8.12
N PHE A 134 25.31 12.84 -8.86
CA PHE A 134 23.88 12.69 -8.66
C PHE A 134 23.13 12.68 -10.00
N TRP A 135 22.63 11.52 -10.40
CA TRP A 135 21.89 11.35 -11.66
C TRP A 135 20.47 10.94 -11.37
N THR A 136 19.51 11.58 -12.03
CA THR A 136 18.09 11.20 -11.93
C THR A 136 17.47 11.07 -13.30
N PHE A 137 16.52 10.15 -13.41
CA PHE A 137 15.84 9.83 -14.66
C PHE A 137 14.34 9.70 -14.41
N PHE A 138 13.53 10.32 -15.26
CA PHE A 138 12.10 10.12 -15.29
C PHE A 138 11.78 8.79 -15.99
N THR A 139 11.21 7.85 -15.24
CA THR A 139 10.92 6.49 -15.73
C THR A 139 9.61 6.41 -16.53
N LYS A 140 8.76 7.43 -16.40
CA LYS A 140 7.37 7.48 -16.91
C LYS A 140 6.47 6.37 -16.35
N LYS A 141 6.90 5.68 -15.28
CA LYS A 141 6.09 4.70 -14.55
C LYS A 141 5.22 5.40 -13.52
N GLU A 142 3.99 4.94 -13.33
CA GLU A 142 3.05 5.55 -12.38
C GLU A 142 3.51 5.40 -10.93
N MET A 143 3.95 4.20 -10.53
CA MET A 143 4.37 3.95 -9.14
C MET A 143 5.69 4.63 -8.79
N PHE A 144 6.71 4.43 -9.63
CA PHE A 144 8.05 4.96 -9.39
C PHE A 144 8.46 5.86 -10.54
N PHE A 145 7.91 7.07 -10.59
CA PHE A 145 8.06 8.02 -11.70
C PHE A 145 9.49 8.48 -11.95
N MET A 146 10.38 8.28 -10.98
CA MET A 146 11.78 8.67 -11.06
C MET A 146 12.68 7.61 -10.44
N THR A 147 13.83 7.37 -11.08
CA THR A 147 14.95 6.64 -10.50
C THR A 147 16.14 7.58 -10.35
N GLY A 148 17.04 7.29 -9.42
CA GLY A 148 18.26 8.07 -9.23
C GLY A 148 19.44 7.25 -8.77
N TYR A 149 20.63 7.80 -8.98
CA TYR A 149 21.91 7.19 -8.66
C TYR A 149 22.81 8.21 -7.98
N MET A 150 23.48 7.77 -6.92
CA MET A 150 24.42 8.57 -6.15
C MET A 150 25.77 7.88 -6.13
N ARG A 151 26.81 8.70 -6.22
CA ARG A 151 28.20 8.27 -6.19
C ARG A 151 28.81 8.58 -4.83
N ASP A 152 29.62 7.66 -4.34
CA ASP A 152 30.42 7.87 -3.12
C ASP A 152 31.80 8.47 -3.42
N TRP A 153 32.55 8.76 -2.37
CA TRP A 153 33.93 9.26 -2.44
C TRP A 153 34.90 8.34 -3.19
N ASP A 154 34.60 7.05 -3.31
CA ASP A 154 35.38 6.07 -4.08
C ASP A 154 35.14 6.15 -5.60
N MET A 155 34.33 7.13 -6.03
CA MET A 155 33.95 7.42 -7.41
C MET A 155 33.02 6.38 -8.06
N LYS A 156 32.48 5.45 -7.28
CA LYS A 156 31.50 4.47 -7.74
C LYS A 156 30.10 4.80 -7.25
N ILE A 157 29.10 4.30 -7.96
CA ILE A 157 27.70 4.40 -7.51
C ILE A 157 27.54 3.58 -6.23
N ASN A 158 27.15 4.21 -5.14
CA ASN A 158 26.89 3.49 -3.88
C ASN A 158 25.41 3.42 -3.54
N GLU A 159 24.57 4.28 -4.14
CA GLU A 159 23.14 4.26 -3.88
C GLU A 159 22.33 4.39 -5.19
N ALA A 160 21.26 3.60 -5.29
CA ALA A 160 20.25 3.65 -6.35
C ALA A 160 18.87 3.78 -5.71
N VAL A 161 18.01 4.65 -6.23
CA VAL A 161 16.74 5.02 -5.58
C VAL A 161 15.57 4.96 -6.54
N LEU A 162 14.44 4.42 -6.09
CA LEU A 162 13.13 4.56 -6.74
C LEU A 162 12.30 5.58 -5.98
N LYS A 163 11.78 6.59 -6.67
CA LYS A 163 10.99 7.67 -6.08
C LYS A 163 9.54 7.59 -6.51
N THR A 164 8.63 7.80 -5.55
CA THR A 164 7.19 7.80 -5.77
C THR A 164 6.55 9.09 -5.27
N GLN A 165 5.45 9.52 -5.90
CA GLN A 165 4.62 10.60 -5.38
C GLN A 165 3.62 10.09 -4.33
N ASN A 166 3.48 8.77 -4.17
CA ASN A 166 2.56 8.16 -3.23
C ASN A 166 3.29 7.65 -1.98
N ALA A 167 3.35 8.49 -0.95
CA ALA A 167 3.99 8.14 0.33
C ALA A 167 3.35 6.93 1.04
N ALA A 168 2.08 6.64 0.77
CA ALA A 168 1.39 5.48 1.33
C ALA A 168 1.85 4.17 0.66
N LEU A 169 2.28 4.23 -0.61
CA LEU A 169 2.81 3.07 -1.33
C LEU A 169 4.04 2.50 -0.64
N VAL A 170 5.03 3.34 -0.31
CA VAL A 170 6.28 2.91 0.34
C VAL A 170 5.99 2.27 1.71
N ARG A 171 4.97 2.76 2.41
CA ARG A 171 4.52 2.22 3.71
C ARG A 171 3.66 0.96 3.59
N SER A 172 3.29 0.56 2.38
CA SER A 172 2.38 -0.58 2.18
C SER A 172 3.03 -1.90 2.60
N PRO A 173 2.27 -2.80 3.23
CA PRO A 173 2.65 -4.21 3.44
C PRO A 173 3.10 -4.92 2.18
N GLN A 174 2.64 -4.49 1.02
CA GLN A 174 3.08 -5.07 -0.23
C GLN A 174 4.51 -4.74 -0.62
N ILE A 175 4.96 -3.49 -0.46
CA ILE A 175 6.38 -3.17 -0.66
C ILE A 175 7.25 -4.02 0.27
N ARG A 176 6.83 -4.23 1.52
CA ARG A 176 7.52 -5.12 2.45
C ARG A 176 7.51 -6.59 2.00
N SER A 177 6.37 -7.08 1.51
CA SER A 177 6.26 -8.43 0.95
C SER A 177 7.19 -8.58 -0.26
N TRP A 178 7.23 -7.58 -1.13
CA TRP A 178 8.14 -7.54 -2.28
C TRP A 178 9.61 -7.57 -1.87
N LEU A 179 10.04 -6.74 -0.91
CA LEU A 179 11.39 -6.81 -0.37
C LEU A 179 11.73 -8.22 0.15
N LYS A 180 10.79 -8.85 0.85
CA LYS A 180 10.95 -10.21 1.37
C LYS A 180 11.12 -11.24 0.24
N THR A 181 10.36 -11.17 -0.85
CA THR A 181 10.52 -12.11 -1.99
C THR A 181 11.87 -11.96 -2.68
N MET A 182 12.47 -10.77 -2.63
CA MET A 182 13.83 -10.51 -3.11
C MET A 182 14.93 -10.96 -2.13
N GLY A 183 14.57 -11.43 -0.92
CA GLY A 183 15.51 -11.89 0.09
C GLY A 183 15.99 -10.82 1.07
N TYR A 184 15.36 -9.64 1.06
CA TYR A 184 15.63 -8.62 2.08
C TYR A 184 14.94 -8.98 3.39
N LYS A 185 15.66 -8.78 4.49
CA LYS A 185 15.16 -8.98 5.85
C LYS A 185 15.22 -7.65 6.60
N TYR A 186 14.17 -7.36 7.37
CA TYR A 186 14.14 -6.21 8.26
C TYR A 186 15.33 -6.24 9.24
N ARG A 187 15.89 -5.07 9.52
CA ARG A 187 17.02 -4.89 10.43
C ARG A 187 16.70 -3.93 11.54
N ASP A 188 16.28 -2.73 11.19
CA ASP A 188 16.07 -1.66 12.15
C ASP A 188 15.11 -0.60 11.60
N ALA A 189 14.74 0.35 12.45
CA ALA A 189 14.02 1.55 12.08
C ALA A 189 14.74 2.79 12.59
N ARG A 190 14.76 3.85 11.78
CA ARG A 190 15.24 5.17 12.20
C ARG A 190 14.17 5.89 13.02
N THR A 191 14.59 6.91 13.78
CA THR A 191 13.70 7.74 14.60
C THR A 191 12.73 8.58 13.78
N ASP A 192 13.03 8.85 12.51
CA ASP A 192 12.13 9.48 11.54
C ASP A 192 11.08 8.51 10.95
N GLY A 193 11.15 7.23 11.35
CA GLY A 193 10.24 6.16 10.96
C GLY A 193 10.68 5.36 9.74
N ASP A 194 11.77 5.73 9.06
CA ASP A 194 12.28 4.95 7.93
C ASP A 194 12.66 3.52 8.35
N LEU A 195 12.50 2.56 7.44
CA LEU A 195 12.75 1.15 7.73
C LEU A 195 13.95 0.63 6.96
N ILE A 196 14.86 -0.03 7.67
CA ILE A 196 16.09 -0.59 7.13
C ILE A 196 15.95 -2.10 6.93
N PHE A 197 16.36 -2.56 5.76
CA PHE A 197 16.40 -3.96 5.38
C PHE A 197 17.77 -4.32 4.80
N LYS A 198 18.12 -5.59 4.85
CA LYS A 198 19.36 -6.10 4.25
C LYS A 198 19.15 -7.42 3.52
N ASN A 199 19.70 -7.52 2.32
CA ASN A 199 19.86 -8.78 1.61
C ASN A 199 21.26 -9.34 1.88
N GLU A 200 21.36 -10.42 2.67
CA GLU A 200 22.65 -11.00 3.07
C GLU A 200 23.37 -11.70 1.92
N LYS A 201 22.64 -12.12 0.87
CA LYS A 201 23.24 -12.82 -0.27
C LYS A 201 23.98 -11.85 -1.18
N THR A 202 23.40 -10.68 -1.42
CA THR A 202 24.00 -9.64 -2.28
C THR A 202 24.80 -8.62 -1.49
N ASN A 203 24.65 -8.60 -0.16
CA ASN A 203 25.18 -7.58 0.74
C ASN A 203 24.78 -6.15 0.30
N VAL A 204 23.53 -6.01 -0.16
CA VAL A 204 22.91 -4.73 -0.51
C VAL A 204 21.91 -4.38 0.59
N TRP A 205 21.98 -3.15 1.06
CA TRP A 205 21.06 -2.55 2.00
C TRP A 205 19.87 -1.93 1.28
N CYS A 206 18.73 -1.85 1.96
CA CYS A 206 17.54 -1.21 1.45
C CYS A 206 16.94 -0.31 2.54
N LEU A 207 16.64 0.93 2.21
CA LEU A 207 15.92 1.87 3.07
C LEU A 207 14.55 2.16 2.43
N LEU A 208 13.48 1.88 3.17
CA LEU A 208 12.17 2.44 2.85
C LEU A 208 12.13 3.86 3.41
N HIS A 209 12.41 4.82 2.53
CA HIS A 209 12.51 6.23 2.86
C HIS A 209 11.15 6.91 2.76
N PHE A 210 10.64 7.34 3.91
CA PHE A 210 9.28 7.81 4.09
C PHE A 210 9.17 9.33 4.17
N THR A 211 10.24 9.98 4.61
CA THR A 211 10.28 11.40 4.97
C THR A 211 11.28 12.12 4.08
N PRO A 212 10.84 12.73 2.96
CA PRO A 212 11.75 13.40 2.05
C PRO A 212 12.61 14.45 2.75
N TYR A 213 13.89 14.52 2.38
CA TYR A 213 14.83 15.47 3.01
C TYR A 213 14.51 16.94 2.73
N SER A 214 13.68 17.21 1.71
CA SER A 214 13.26 18.56 1.33
C SER A 214 11.90 18.56 0.65
N LYS A 215 11.30 19.75 0.48
CA LYS A 215 10.04 19.93 -0.26
C LYS A 215 10.11 19.54 -1.75
N THR A 216 11.33 19.42 -2.28
CA THR A 216 11.58 19.04 -3.68
C THR A 216 11.97 17.57 -3.83
N ASP A 217 11.98 16.82 -2.73
CA ASP A 217 12.30 15.41 -2.69
C ASP A 217 11.05 14.56 -2.52
N PHE A 218 11.18 13.25 -2.73
CA PHE A 218 10.06 12.31 -2.79
C PHE A 218 10.36 11.07 -1.93
N PRO A 219 9.34 10.46 -1.31
CA PRO A 219 9.50 9.19 -0.64
C PRO A 219 9.90 8.12 -1.65
N GLY A 220 10.58 7.09 -1.19
CA GLY A 220 11.18 6.13 -2.09
C GLY A 220 11.75 4.89 -1.44
N ILE A 221 12.35 4.08 -2.28
CA ILE A 221 13.06 2.86 -1.90
C ILE A 221 14.48 3.05 -2.34
N HIS A 222 15.39 3.09 -1.39
CA HIS A 222 16.80 3.28 -1.65
C HIS A 222 17.51 1.95 -1.50
N PHE A 223 18.47 1.67 -2.37
CA PHE A 223 19.34 0.51 -2.32
C PHE A 223 20.77 0.99 -2.24
N SER A 224 21.51 0.54 -1.24
CA SER A 224 22.88 0.98 -1.01
C SER A 224 23.86 -0.18 -0.90
N SER A 225 25.08 0.02 -1.38
CA SER A 225 26.21 -0.86 -1.08
C SER A 225 26.71 -0.72 0.35
N ASP A 226 26.34 0.37 1.01
CA ASP A 226 26.81 0.77 2.33
C ASP A 226 25.70 0.64 3.37
N GLU A 227 26.10 0.48 4.62
CA GLU A 227 25.16 0.35 5.73
C GLU A 227 24.49 1.69 6.03
N TYR A 228 23.17 1.64 6.22
CA TYR A 228 22.41 2.79 6.66
C TYR A 228 22.61 3.00 8.16
N GLU A 229 23.00 4.21 8.55
CA GLU A 229 23.07 4.57 9.97
C GLU A 229 21.70 4.44 10.64
N VAL A 230 21.72 3.98 11.88
CA VAL A 230 20.57 3.94 12.78
C VAL A 230 20.70 5.09 13.77
N TRP A 231 19.73 5.99 13.75
CA TRP A 231 19.61 7.13 14.67
C TRP A 231 18.15 7.51 14.83
#